data_AF-A0A7C4ZHK3-F1
#
_entry.id   AF-A0A7C4ZHK3-F1
#
_cell.length_a   1.000
_cell.length_b   1.000
_cell.length_c   1.000
_cell.angle_alpha   90.00
_cell.angle_beta   90.00
_cell.angle_gamma   90.00
#
_symmetry.space_group_name_H-M   'P 1'
#
loop_
_entity.id
_entity.type
_entity.pdbx_description
1 polymer ?
#
loop_
_entity_poly.entity_id
_entity_poly.type
_entity_poly.pdbx_seq_one_letter_code
_entity_poly.pdbx_strand_id
1 'polypeptide(L)'
;MPRQLFVLVSTGQGVANLPPVIECAKKEDEVVWIESDEARRYGWTLGPKRVLEQHGLVTRTTLQVMSLNNPAQIVEVCRREVDRVRDQGVSVVLVCNGGNKFSPIGVLRAWEPCRPSILYGDDKPAVLWSFPNGIGGDPVVTPYQNKNCLDLQQILTASGYMIHNPFSAMKLWPATTQLAGGPYGEDPQETAKLHASHHAWNAAQPNQDGTVPFKQLGSLLGTDRLDKWCRSLRPLADTGDLQNLSVLESVYYSTARLLRDAREKNSRQGLQAPSQSIGPAFETAVQRRVRQWADLRLRPYLTSIWANVKVATSTKPEVLAAEMDVVLVLRNGILFHVECKTSLGSDGLKDLDARLLNLQRAGSRLAQMVVCLPLYTQFQCTDWFVELHQLRKRIENAQVRFVPFTLPNQPTHYSVKEDDGSTTPHQCLSFEDSLDKLLQDYEYKPQAARRS
;
A
#
# COMPACT_ATOMS: atom_id res chain seq x y z
N MET A 1 1.92 35.70 13.08
CA MET A 1 0.57 35.19 12.70
C MET A 1 -0.04 34.61 13.97
N PRO A 2 -1.36 34.77 14.18
CA PRO A 2 -2.02 34.13 15.31
C PRO A 2 -1.86 32.61 15.22
N ARG A 3 -1.76 31.96 16.38
CA ARG A 3 -1.80 30.50 16.53
C ARG A 3 -3.10 29.97 15.93
N GLN A 4 -3.04 28.79 15.31
CA GLN A 4 -4.20 28.14 14.71
C GLN A 4 -4.69 26.98 15.58
N LEU A 5 -6.00 26.74 15.57
CA LEU A 5 -6.64 25.53 16.08
C LEU A 5 -7.24 24.76 14.91
N PHE A 6 -6.71 23.57 14.66
CA PHE A 6 -7.26 22.61 13.72
C PHE A 6 -8.33 21.75 14.41
N VAL A 7 -9.52 21.70 13.83
CA VAL A 7 -10.65 20.90 14.30
C VAL A 7 -10.82 19.70 13.36
N LEU A 8 -10.69 18.49 13.90
CA LEU A 8 -10.69 17.24 13.15
C LEU A 8 -11.78 16.31 13.66
N VAL A 9 -12.35 15.51 12.75
CA VAL A 9 -13.28 14.43 13.10
C VAL A 9 -12.58 13.09 12.98
N SER A 10 -12.61 12.28 14.03
CA SER A 10 -12.00 10.96 14.07
C SER A 10 -12.78 9.93 13.23
N THR A 11 -12.06 9.12 12.43
CA THR A 11 -12.63 8.03 11.64
C THR A 11 -11.65 6.87 11.49
N GLY A 12 -12.14 5.73 10.98
CA GLY A 12 -11.30 4.60 10.60
C GLY A 12 -10.31 4.86 9.44
N GLN A 13 -10.31 6.07 8.85
CA GLN A 13 -9.28 6.51 7.92
C GLN A 13 -8.29 7.43 8.65
N GLY A 14 -7.39 6.86 9.45
CA GLY A 14 -6.47 7.63 10.31
C GLY A 14 -5.58 8.65 9.56
N VAL A 15 -5.33 8.43 8.28
CA VAL A 15 -4.50 9.30 7.45
C VAL A 15 -5.27 10.51 6.88
N ALA A 16 -6.58 10.42 6.68
CA ALA A 16 -7.31 11.36 5.81
C ALA A 16 -7.21 12.84 6.26
N ASN A 17 -7.19 13.10 7.57
CA ASN A 17 -7.07 14.46 8.09
C ASN A 17 -5.64 14.99 8.10
N LEU A 18 -4.63 14.12 7.99
CA LEU A 18 -3.24 14.48 8.26
C LEU A 18 -2.61 15.36 7.17
N PRO A 19 -2.71 15.05 5.86
CA PRO A 19 -2.05 15.85 4.82
C PRO A 19 -2.46 17.34 4.84
N PRO A 20 -3.76 17.71 4.91
CA PRO A 20 -4.15 19.11 5.01
C PRO A 20 -3.60 19.85 6.23
N VAL A 21 -3.61 19.19 7.39
CA VAL A 21 -3.09 19.78 8.63
C VAL A 21 -1.59 19.99 8.51
N ILE A 22 -0.85 18.97 8.11
CA ILE A 22 0.61 19.02 8.06
C ILE A 22 1.12 20.02 6.99
N GLU A 23 0.37 20.20 5.89
CA GLU A 23 0.68 21.20 4.87
C GLU A 23 0.61 22.63 5.45
N CYS A 24 -0.42 22.93 6.25
CA CYS A 24 -0.74 24.29 6.69
C CYS A 24 -0.24 24.65 8.10
N ALA A 25 -0.08 23.67 8.98
CA ALA A 25 0.20 23.89 10.38
C ALA A 25 1.67 24.29 10.63
N LYS A 26 1.87 25.02 11.72
CA LYS A 26 3.17 25.39 12.26
C LYS A 26 3.38 24.69 13.60
N LYS A 27 4.64 24.60 14.03
CA LYS A 27 4.95 24.14 15.39
C LYS A 27 4.13 24.96 16.39
N GLU A 28 3.69 24.27 17.43
CA GLU A 28 2.83 24.78 18.50
C GLU A 28 1.38 25.06 18.09
N ASP A 29 0.98 25.02 16.81
CA ASP A 29 -0.44 25.06 16.47
C ASP A 29 -1.19 23.91 17.16
N GLU A 30 -2.48 24.13 17.42
CA GLU A 30 -3.29 23.26 18.25
C GLU A 30 -4.20 22.37 17.42
N VAL A 31 -4.53 21.21 17.98
CA VAL A 31 -5.42 20.24 17.35
C VAL A 31 -6.48 19.82 18.36
N VAL A 32 -7.76 19.89 17.99
CA VAL A 32 -8.85 19.29 18.75
C VAL A 32 -9.54 18.23 17.91
N TRP A 33 -9.73 17.06 18.50
CA TRP A 33 -10.43 15.94 17.89
C TRP A 33 -11.87 15.88 18.37
N ILE A 34 -12.80 15.61 17.47
CA ILE A 34 -14.17 15.21 17.77
C ILE A 34 -14.26 13.71 17.51
N GLU A 35 -14.63 12.96 18.55
CA GLU A 35 -14.56 11.50 18.56
C GLU A 35 -15.91 10.89 18.97
N SER A 36 -16.39 9.90 18.22
CA SER A 36 -17.54 9.09 18.60
C SER A 36 -17.15 7.98 19.59
N ASP A 37 -18.15 7.37 20.24
CA ASP A 37 -17.91 6.16 21.05
C ASP A 37 -17.28 5.02 20.24
N GLU A 38 -17.63 4.90 18.95
CA GLU A 38 -17.03 3.93 18.03
C GLU A 38 -15.54 4.23 17.79
N ALA A 39 -15.21 5.48 17.44
CA ALA A 39 -13.84 5.89 17.20
C ALA A 39 -12.95 5.69 18.43
N ARG A 40 -13.50 5.98 19.62
CA ARG A 40 -12.83 5.75 20.90
C ARG A 40 -12.58 4.27 21.17
N ARG A 41 -13.59 3.41 20.93
CA ARG A 41 -13.49 1.96 21.12
C ARG A 41 -12.36 1.35 20.28
N TYR A 42 -12.22 1.81 19.05
CA TYR A 42 -11.18 1.31 18.13
C TYR A 42 -9.88 2.11 18.18
N GLY A 43 -9.79 3.14 19.03
CA GLY A 43 -8.59 3.96 19.19
C GLY A 43 -8.17 4.71 17.92
N TRP A 44 -9.13 5.09 17.06
CA TRP A 44 -8.85 5.69 15.74
C TRP A 44 -8.06 7.00 15.81
N THR A 45 -8.15 7.73 16.92
CA THR A 45 -7.39 8.98 17.12
C THR A 45 -5.94 8.75 17.58
N LEU A 46 -5.58 7.59 18.15
CA LEU A 46 -4.30 7.40 18.83
C LEU A 46 -3.09 7.56 17.91
N GLY A 47 -3.10 6.86 16.77
CA GLY A 47 -2.04 6.94 15.76
C GLY A 47 -1.91 8.34 15.14
N PRO A 48 -2.99 8.90 14.57
CA PRO A 48 -2.96 10.23 13.95
C PRO A 48 -2.54 11.33 14.92
N LYS A 49 -3.01 11.26 16.18
CA LYS A 49 -2.59 12.16 17.26
C LYS A 49 -1.08 12.13 17.46
N ARG A 50 -0.48 10.93 17.59
CA ARG A 50 0.98 10.77 17.74
C ARG A 50 1.75 11.36 16.56
N VAL A 51 1.25 11.19 15.33
CA VAL A 51 1.89 11.77 14.14
C VAL A 51 1.87 13.31 14.20
N LEU A 52 0.72 13.91 14.51
CA LEU A 52 0.61 15.37 14.64
C LEU A 52 1.53 15.93 15.74
N GLU A 53 1.66 15.23 16.87
CA GLU A 53 2.59 15.59 17.96
C GLU A 53 4.06 15.51 17.52
N GLN A 54 4.45 14.53 16.69
CA GLN A 54 5.80 14.46 16.11
C GLN A 54 6.11 15.65 15.20
N HIS A 55 5.08 16.26 14.60
CA HIS A 55 5.20 17.52 13.86
C HIS A 55 5.21 18.77 14.76
N GLY A 56 5.18 18.61 16.07
CA GLY A 56 5.22 19.68 17.05
C GLY A 56 3.88 20.36 17.30
N LEU A 57 2.76 19.72 16.91
CA LEU A 57 1.42 20.23 17.21
C LEU A 57 0.99 19.86 18.63
N VAL A 58 0.20 20.73 19.24
CA VAL A 58 -0.30 20.54 20.61
C VAL A 58 -1.73 20.02 20.57
N THR A 59 -1.95 18.83 21.10
CA THR A 59 -3.24 18.17 21.06
C THR A 59 -4.06 18.53 22.32
N ARG A 60 -5.24 19.12 22.10
CA ARG A 60 -6.20 19.46 23.16
C ARG A 60 -6.99 18.21 23.59
N THR A 61 -7.76 18.36 24.67
CA THR A 61 -8.71 17.33 25.11
C THR A 61 -9.71 17.01 24.01
N THR A 62 -9.89 15.72 23.72
CA THR A 62 -10.86 15.25 22.72
C THR A 62 -12.29 15.58 23.14
N LEU A 63 -13.07 16.10 22.20
CA LEU A 63 -14.48 16.38 22.33
C LEU A 63 -15.28 15.11 21.99
N GLN A 64 -15.95 14.54 22.99
CA GLN A 64 -16.63 13.26 22.86
C GLN A 64 -18.10 13.46 22.49
N VAL A 65 -18.54 12.79 21.42
CA VAL A 65 -19.95 12.72 21.01
C VAL A 65 -20.39 11.26 21.03
N MET A 66 -21.67 10.99 21.24
CA MET A 66 -22.18 9.62 21.13
C MET A 66 -22.21 9.19 19.65
N SER A 67 -22.66 10.07 18.77
CA SER A 67 -22.77 9.79 17.34
C SER A 67 -22.38 10.98 16.47
N LEU A 68 -21.53 10.73 15.48
CA LEU A 68 -21.20 11.71 14.44
C LEU A 68 -22.37 11.98 13.47
N ASN A 69 -23.43 11.15 13.48
CA ASN A 69 -24.63 11.37 12.67
C ASN A 69 -25.62 12.36 13.32
N ASN A 70 -25.28 12.95 14.48
CA ASN A 70 -26.12 13.93 15.17
C ASN A 70 -25.43 15.30 15.20
N PRO A 71 -25.67 16.17 14.20
CA PRO A 71 -25.10 17.52 14.17
C PRO A 71 -25.39 18.36 15.42
N ALA A 72 -26.58 18.25 16.00
CA ALA A 72 -26.96 19.01 17.18
C ALA A 72 -26.11 18.62 18.41
N GLN A 73 -25.80 17.33 18.57
CA GLN A 73 -24.90 16.86 19.62
C GLN A 73 -23.48 17.39 19.43
N ILE A 74 -22.97 17.44 18.19
CA ILE A 74 -21.66 18.02 17.89
C ILE A 74 -21.63 19.49 18.32
N VAL A 75 -22.66 20.27 17.99
CA VAL A 75 -22.81 21.68 18.40
C VAL A 75 -22.80 21.83 19.92
N GLU A 76 -23.58 21.01 20.63
CA GLU A 76 -23.66 21.06 22.09
C GLU A 76 -22.29 20.80 22.75
N VAL A 77 -21.62 19.72 22.35
CA VAL A 77 -20.32 19.33 22.92
C VAL A 77 -19.22 20.35 22.61
N CYS A 78 -19.26 20.97 21.43
CA CYS A 78 -18.27 21.96 21.03
C CYS A 78 -18.45 23.34 21.70
N ARG A 79 -19.65 23.68 22.22
CA ARG A 79 -20.00 25.04 22.66
C ARG A 79 -18.95 25.67 23.60
N ARG A 80 -18.58 24.95 24.66
CA ARG A 80 -17.61 25.45 25.66
C ARG A 80 -16.24 25.74 25.05
N GLU A 81 -15.81 24.88 24.13
CA GLU A 81 -14.52 25.01 23.47
C GLU A 81 -14.52 26.17 22.46
N VAL A 82 -15.63 26.34 21.74
CA VAL A 82 -15.85 27.46 20.81
C VAL A 82 -15.81 28.80 21.53
N ASP A 83 -16.53 28.93 22.66
CA ASP A 83 -16.51 30.15 23.47
C ASP A 83 -15.07 30.47 23.94
N ARG A 84 -14.35 29.47 24.46
CA ARG A 84 -12.96 29.62 24.90
C ARG A 84 -12.04 30.08 23.76
N VAL A 85 -12.16 29.48 22.58
CA VAL A 85 -11.31 29.78 21.42
C VAL A 85 -11.60 31.17 20.87
N ARG A 86 -12.87 31.56 20.82
CA ARG A 86 -13.30 32.91 20.43
C ARG A 86 -12.69 33.95 21.37
N ASP A 87 -12.78 33.73 22.68
CA ASP A 87 -12.27 34.67 23.68
C ASP A 87 -10.73 34.79 23.63
N GLN A 88 -10.04 33.74 23.20
CA GLN A 88 -8.58 33.72 23.00
C GLN A 88 -8.12 34.35 21.68
N GLY A 89 -9.02 34.64 20.74
CA GLY A 89 -8.67 35.17 19.42
C GLY A 89 -7.82 34.21 18.56
N VAL A 90 -7.93 32.89 18.80
CA VAL A 90 -7.22 31.86 18.03
C VAL A 90 -7.93 31.64 16.69
N SER A 91 -7.16 31.51 15.61
CA SER A 91 -7.72 31.27 14.28
C SER A 91 -8.17 29.82 14.15
N VAL A 92 -9.40 29.57 13.72
CA VAL A 92 -9.95 28.21 13.61
C VAL A 92 -9.88 27.71 12.16
N VAL A 93 -9.43 26.47 12.01
CA VAL A 93 -9.33 25.75 10.74
C VAL A 93 -10.09 24.43 10.85
N LEU A 94 -11.11 24.22 10.04
CA LEU A 94 -11.87 22.97 9.99
C LEU A 94 -11.29 22.04 8.93
N VAL A 95 -11.00 20.80 9.30
CA VAL A 95 -10.50 19.78 8.36
C VAL A 95 -11.62 18.80 8.03
N CYS A 96 -12.10 18.84 6.80
CA CYS A 96 -13.33 18.17 6.37
C CYS A 96 -13.10 16.83 5.66
N ASN A 97 -11.92 16.22 5.80
CA ASN A 97 -11.62 14.89 5.26
C ASN A 97 -12.20 13.76 6.12
N GLY A 98 -12.43 14.02 7.40
CA GLY A 98 -12.93 13.07 8.37
C GLY A 98 -14.44 13.17 8.61
N GLY A 99 -14.97 12.08 9.11
CA GLY A 99 -16.33 11.90 9.60
C GLY A 99 -17.23 11.16 8.62
N ASN A 100 -18.53 11.27 8.85
CA ASN A 100 -19.56 10.86 7.89
C ASN A 100 -20.09 12.11 7.16
N LYS A 101 -21.11 11.94 6.30
CA LYS A 101 -21.68 13.05 5.52
C LYS A 101 -22.32 14.15 6.38
N PHE A 102 -22.74 13.85 7.61
CA PHE A 102 -23.43 14.80 8.50
C PHE A 102 -22.49 15.51 9.47
N SER A 103 -21.35 14.93 9.82
CA SER A 103 -20.41 15.55 10.77
C SER A 103 -19.88 16.90 10.29
N PRO A 104 -19.51 17.14 9.02
CA PRO A 104 -19.14 18.47 8.56
C PRO A 104 -20.21 19.53 8.83
N ILE A 105 -21.50 19.18 8.71
CA ILE A 105 -22.62 20.11 9.00
C ILE A 105 -22.61 20.52 10.49
N GLY A 106 -22.48 19.54 11.38
CA GLY A 106 -22.41 19.80 12.82
C GLY A 106 -21.19 20.62 13.22
N VAL A 107 -20.02 20.30 12.66
CA VAL A 107 -18.77 21.03 12.93
C VAL A 107 -18.84 22.45 12.39
N LEU A 108 -19.28 22.66 11.14
CA LEU A 108 -19.44 23.99 10.56
C LEU A 108 -20.38 24.85 11.40
N ARG A 109 -21.52 24.31 11.80
CA ARG A 109 -22.49 25.03 12.64
C ARG A 109 -21.95 25.34 14.04
N ALA A 110 -21.19 24.41 14.63
CA ALA A 110 -20.61 24.60 15.96
C ALA A 110 -19.59 25.73 15.97
N TRP A 111 -18.74 25.78 14.94
CA TRP A 111 -17.57 26.66 14.88
C TRP A 111 -17.81 27.96 14.09
N GLU A 112 -18.99 28.14 13.47
CA GLU A 112 -19.40 29.36 12.76
C GLU A 112 -19.09 30.68 13.52
N PRO A 113 -19.30 30.79 14.85
CA PRO A 113 -18.98 32.03 15.58
C PRO A 113 -17.50 32.43 15.52
N CYS A 114 -16.59 31.48 15.25
CA CYS A 114 -15.16 31.71 15.09
C CYS A 114 -14.75 32.06 13.64
N ARG A 115 -15.70 32.12 12.69
CA ARG A 115 -15.47 32.38 11.26
C ARG A 115 -14.33 31.53 10.68
N PRO A 116 -14.45 30.20 10.75
CA PRO A 116 -13.32 29.34 10.48
C PRO A 116 -12.99 29.29 8.98
N SER A 117 -11.72 29.05 8.67
CA SER A 117 -11.34 28.57 7.34
C SER A 117 -11.58 27.06 7.26
N ILE A 118 -11.70 26.54 6.03
CA ILE A 118 -11.91 25.10 5.79
C ILE A 118 -10.78 24.57 4.94
N LEU A 119 -10.29 23.39 5.29
CA LEU A 119 -9.35 22.61 4.50
C LEU A 119 -9.97 21.27 4.09
N TYR A 120 -9.69 20.87 2.86
CA TYR A 120 -10.06 19.57 2.33
C TYR A 120 -8.95 19.05 1.42
N GLY A 121 -8.38 17.90 1.75
CA GLY A 121 -7.44 17.19 0.88
C GLY A 121 -8.18 16.39 -0.17
N ASP A 122 -7.79 16.54 -1.43
CA ASP A 122 -8.37 15.77 -2.53
C ASP A 122 -7.53 14.52 -2.83
N ASP A 123 -8.20 13.48 -3.31
CA ASP A 123 -7.57 12.21 -3.63
C ASP A 123 -6.86 12.31 -5.00
N LYS A 124 -7.54 12.92 -5.99
CA LYS A 124 -7.12 13.01 -7.39
C LYS A 124 -7.63 14.31 -8.04
N PRO A 125 -6.76 15.30 -8.32
CA PRO A 125 -5.31 15.30 -8.13
C PRO A 125 -4.91 15.37 -6.65
N ALA A 126 -3.63 15.13 -6.34
CA ALA A 126 -3.10 15.29 -4.98
C ALA A 126 -2.95 16.78 -4.63
N VAL A 127 -4.07 17.42 -4.26
CA VAL A 127 -4.16 18.85 -3.98
C VAL A 127 -4.86 19.13 -2.64
N LEU A 128 -4.57 20.30 -2.09
CA LEU A 128 -5.27 20.89 -0.97
C LEU A 128 -6.27 21.93 -1.49
N TRP A 129 -7.53 21.80 -1.10
CA TRP A 129 -8.56 22.81 -1.26
C TRP A 129 -8.65 23.59 0.05
N SER A 130 -8.53 24.91 -0.05
CA SER A 130 -8.66 25.81 1.09
C SER A 130 -9.77 26.83 0.85
N PHE A 131 -10.65 27.01 1.84
CA PHE A 131 -11.72 27.99 1.82
C PHE A 131 -11.43 29.01 2.92
N PRO A 132 -10.63 30.05 2.63
CA PRO A 132 -10.17 31.00 3.64
C PRO A 132 -11.33 31.78 4.28
N ASN A 133 -12.43 31.95 3.55
CA ASN A 133 -13.62 32.68 3.98
C ASN A 133 -14.79 31.73 4.33
N GLY A 134 -14.51 30.46 4.61
CA GLY A 134 -15.53 29.42 4.86
C GLY A 134 -16.23 28.94 3.57
N ILE A 135 -17.24 28.10 3.73
CA ILE A 135 -17.85 27.32 2.63
C ILE A 135 -18.53 28.17 1.53
N GLY A 136 -18.88 29.42 1.84
CA GLY A 136 -19.49 30.35 0.88
C GLY A 136 -18.47 31.13 0.04
N GLY A 137 -17.17 31.03 0.35
CA GLY A 137 -16.11 31.69 -0.42
C GLY A 137 -15.54 30.79 -1.53
N ASP A 138 -14.88 31.41 -2.50
CA ASP A 138 -14.19 30.67 -3.55
C ASP A 138 -13.03 29.83 -2.97
N PRO A 139 -12.92 28.54 -3.36
CA PRO A 139 -11.80 27.71 -2.95
C PRO A 139 -10.51 28.15 -3.64
N VAL A 140 -9.42 28.09 -2.89
CA VAL A 140 -8.05 28.14 -3.41
C VAL A 140 -7.52 26.71 -3.43
N VAL A 141 -7.27 26.21 -4.64
CA VAL A 141 -6.73 24.87 -4.88
C VAL A 141 -5.22 24.96 -5.11
N THR A 142 -4.45 24.30 -4.26
CA THR A 142 -2.99 24.27 -4.36
C THR A 142 -2.46 22.84 -4.33
N PRO A 143 -1.47 22.48 -5.17
CA PRO A 143 -0.74 21.23 -4.96
C PRO A 143 -0.09 21.26 -3.58
N TYR A 144 0.10 20.11 -2.94
CA TYR A 144 0.87 20.03 -1.70
C TYR A 144 2.31 20.47 -1.96
N GLN A 145 2.77 21.54 -1.31
CA GLN A 145 4.09 22.14 -1.55
C GLN A 145 5.08 21.85 -0.43
N ASN A 146 4.59 21.67 0.80
CA ASN A 146 5.42 21.66 1.99
C ASN A 146 6.47 20.54 1.97
N LYS A 147 7.64 20.81 2.56
CA LYS A 147 8.70 19.79 2.74
C LYS A 147 8.28 18.72 3.75
N ASN A 148 7.35 19.07 4.64
CA ASN A 148 6.96 18.22 5.76
C ASN A 148 5.84 17.23 5.39
N CYS A 149 5.80 16.65 4.20
CA CYS A 149 4.77 15.67 3.86
C CYS A 149 4.84 14.39 4.72
N LEU A 150 3.72 13.65 4.80
CA LEU A 150 3.67 12.34 5.44
C LEU A 150 4.59 11.34 4.74
N ASP A 151 5.43 10.68 5.52
CA ASP A 151 6.23 9.54 5.06
C ASP A 151 5.59 8.20 5.43
N LEU A 152 6.11 7.09 4.89
CA LEU A 152 5.56 5.75 5.09
C LEU A 152 5.42 5.38 6.58
N GLN A 153 6.44 5.65 7.39
CA GLN A 153 6.42 5.34 8.83
C GLN A 153 5.29 6.08 9.56
N GLN A 154 5.01 7.31 9.16
CA GLN A 154 3.96 8.13 9.76
C GLN A 154 2.58 7.64 9.33
N ILE A 155 2.43 7.26 8.06
CA ILE A 155 1.20 6.64 7.53
C ILE A 155 0.89 5.34 8.29
N LEU A 156 1.90 4.45 8.43
CA LEU A 156 1.74 3.22 9.20
C LEU A 156 1.40 3.51 10.67
N THR A 157 2.08 4.47 11.30
CA THR A 157 1.81 4.88 12.68
C THR A 157 0.37 5.39 12.85
N ALA A 158 -0.10 6.22 11.92
CA ALA A 158 -1.47 6.74 11.90
C ALA A 158 -2.52 5.62 11.80
N SER A 159 -2.17 4.52 11.13
CA SER A 159 -3.05 3.37 10.94
C SER A 159 -2.87 2.26 11.99
N GLY A 160 -1.99 2.44 12.98
CA GLY A 160 -1.76 1.45 14.04
C GLY A 160 -0.79 0.32 13.67
N TYR A 161 0.10 0.57 12.71
CA TYR A 161 1.12 -0.35 12.22
C TYR A 161 2.53 0.20 12.39
N MET A 162 3.52 -0.66 12.19
CA MET A 162 4.93 -0.32 12.20
C MET A 162 5.72 -1.15 11.18
N ILE A 163 6.90 -0.66 10.81
CA ILE A 163 7.86 -1.44 10.02
C ILE A 163 8.45 -2.54 10.93
N HIS A 164 8.23 -3.80 10.55
CA HIS A 164 8.71 -4.98 11.26
C HIS A 164 10.20 -5.25 11.03
N ASN A 165 10.73 -4.86 9.87
CA ASN A 165 12.11 -5.14 9.45
C ASN A 165 12.93 -3.86 9.22
N PRO A 166 13.11 -2.99 10.23
CA PRO A 166 13.67 -1.65 10.05
C PRO A 166 15.09 -1.61 9.46
N PHE A 167 15.86 -2.69 9.58
CA PHE A 167 17.23 -2.78 9.05
C PHE A 167 17.30 -3.16 7.57
N SER A 168 16.26 -3.78 7.02
CA SER A 168 16.22 -4.20 5.61
C SER A 168 15.21 -3.41 4.77
N ALA A 169 14.22 -2.79 5.40
CA ALA A 169 13.34 -1.83 4.75
C ALA A 169 14.18 -0.61 4.32
N MET A 170 14.18 -0.31 3.02
CA MET A 170 15.03 0.73 2.44
C MET A 170 14.17 1.86 1.89
N LYS A 171 14.48 3.10 2.28
CA LYS A 171 13.96 4.28 1.59
C LYS A 171 14.80 4.53 0.35
N LEU A 172 14.24 4.24 -0.83
CA LEU A 172 14.90 4.39 -2.12
C LEU A 172 14.99 5.86 -2.56
N TRP A 173 13.97 6.64 -2.22
CA TRP A 173 13.84 8.04 -2.65
C TRP A 173 13.10 8.90 -1.59
N PRO A 174 13.49 10.17 -1.36
CA PRO A 174 14.72 10.82 -1.86
C PRO A 174 15.99 10.09 -1.38
N ALA A 175 17.00 10.03 -2.26
CA ALA A 175 18.09 9.07 -2.16
C ALA A 175 18.91 9.16 -0.86
N THR A 176 19.04 8.04 -0.15
CA THR A 176 20.02 7.89 0.95
C THR A 176 21.06 6.80 0.68
N THR A 177 20.81 5.88 -0.26
CA THR A 177 21.64 4.68 -0.45
C THR A 177 21.74 4.34 -1.93
N GLN A 178 22.94 4.05 -2.45
CA GLN A 178 23.10 3.50 -3.80
C GLN A 178 22.65 2.04 -3.83
N LEU A 179 21.80 1.69 -4.81
CA LEU A 179 21.42 0.31 -5.04
C LEU A 179 22.54 -0.39 -5.83
N ALA A 180 22.84 -1.64 -5.46
CA ALA A 180 23.77 -2.45 -6.24
C ALA A 180 23.26 -2.61 -7.68
N GLY A 181 24.14 -2.39 -8.65
CA GLY A 181 23.85 -2.69 -10.05
C GLY A 181 23.69 -4.20 -10.27
N GLY A 182 23.13 -4.57 -11.42
CA GLY A 182 23.04 -5.98 -11.82
C GLY A 182 22.51 -6.09 -13.25
N PRO A 183 22.93 -7.12 -14.01
CA PRO A 183 22.63 -7.22 -15.43
C PRO A 183 21.16 -7.54 -15.72
N TYR A 184 20.43 -8.14 -14.77
CA TYR A 184 19.01 -8.46 -14.97
C TYR A 184 18.18 -7.17 -15.18
N GLY A 185 17.36 -7.18 -16.23
CA GLY A 185 16.50 -6.06 -16.62
C GLY A 185 17.21 -4.93 -17.36
N GLU A 186 18.52 -5.05 -17.60
CA GLU A 186 19.33 -4.09 -18.37
C GLU A 186 20.03 -4.79 -19.54
N ASP A 187 20.60 -5.96 -19.31
CA ASP A 187 21.20 -6.82 -20.33
C ASP A 187 20.16 -7.84 -20.86
N PRO A 188 19.78 -7.75 -22.14
CA PRO A 188 18.92 -8.72 -22.81
C PRO A 188 19.33 -10.19 -22.63
N GLN A 189 20.61 -10.51 -22.78
CA GLN A 189 21.11 -11.88 -22.83
C GLN A 189 21.07 -12.52 -21.44
N GLU A 190 21.58 -11.84 -20.43
CA GLU A 190 21.53 -12.33 -19.04
C GLU A 190 20.09 -12.44 -18.53
N THR A 191 19.23 -11.49 -18.91
CA THR A 191 17.80 -11.53 -18.59
C THR A 191 17.13 -12.76 -19.22
N ALA A 192 17.32 -12.98 -20.53
CA ALA A 192 16.74 -14.13 -21.24
C ALA A 192 17.26 -15.46 -20.70
N LYS A 193 18.57 -15.55 -20.42
CA LYS A 193 19.21 -16.74 -19.85
C LYS A 193 18.60 -17.12 -18.51
N LEU A 194 18.36 -16.13 -17.64
CA LEU A 194 17.75 -16.38 -16.33
C LEU A 194 16.30 -16.87 -16.48
N HIS A 195 15.50 -16.23 -17.32
CA HIS A 195 14.12 -16.65 -17.61
C HIS A 195 14.06 -18.07 -18.20
N ALA A 196 14.88 -18.34 -19.23
CA ALA A 196 14.94 -19.66 -19.86
C ALA A 196 15.36 -20.76 -18.87
N SER A 197 16.33 -20.47 -17.99
CA SER A 197 16.78 -21.43 -16.97
C SER A 197 15.69 -21.74 -15.94
N HIS A 198 14.96 -20.71 -15.48
CA HIS A 198 13.85 -20.89 -14.54
C HIS A 198 12.66 -21.60 -15.19
N HIS A 199 12.34 -21.26 -16.44
CA HIS A 199 11.28 -21.91 -17.20
C HIS A 199 11.59 -23.39 -17.42
N ALA A 200 12.78 -23.73 -17.91
CA ALA A 200 13.20 -25.11 -18.09
C ALA A 200 13.18 -25.89 -16.77
N TRP A 201 13.61 -25.27 -15.66
CA TRP A 201 13.56 -25.88 -14.34
C TRP A 201 12.14 -26.11 -13.83
N ASN A 202 11.20 -25.20 -14.12
CA ASN A 202 9.79 -25.38 -13.78
C ASN A 202 9.10 -26.43 -14.66
N ALA A 203 9.38 -26.43 -15.97
CA ALA A 203 8.84 -27.40 -16.92
C ALA A 203 9.35 -28.83 -16.66
N ALA A 204 10.56 -28.98 -16.11
CA ALA A 204 11.13 -30.27 -15.72
C ALA A 204 10.54 -30.85 -14.42
N GLN A 205 9.74 -30.08 -13.67
CA GLN A 205 9.12 -30.60 -12.45
C GLN A 205 8.00 -31.59 -12.82
N PRO A 206 8.07 -32.85 -12.36
CA PRO A 206 7.00 -33.82 -12.60
C PRO A 206 5.68 -33.29 -12.05
N ASN A 207 4.57 -33.62 -12.72
CA ASN A 207 3.22 -33.23 -12.30
C ASN A 207 3.06 -33.35 -10.77
N GLN A 208 2.67 -32.25 -10.13
CA GLN A 208 2.60 -32.11 -8.67
C GLN A 208 1.55 -33.02 -8.01
N ASP A 209 0.87 -33.85 -8.79
CA ASP A 209 -0.10 -34.85 -8.33
C ASP A 209 0.55 -36.04 -7.62
N GLY A 210 1.89 -36.13 -7.63
CA GLY A 210 2.63 -37.11 -6.84
C GLY A 210 2.23 -37.08 -5.36
N THR A 211 1.82 -38.23 -4.83
CA THR A 211 1.67 -38.41 -3.38
C THR A 211 3.05 -38.43 -2.73
N VAL A 212 3.24 -37.68 -1.64
CA VAL A 212 4.46 -37.74 -0.84
C VAL A 212 4.19 -38.64 0.38
N PRO A 213 4.83 -39.82 0.49
CA PRO A 213 4.66 -40.67 1.66
C PRO A 213 5.03 -39.93 2.95
N PHE A 214 4.21 -40.07 4.00
CA PHE A 214 4.43 -39.42 5.30
C PHE A 214 5.85 -39.64 5.84
N LYS A 215 6.39 -40.86 5.66
CA LYS A 215 7.74 -41.25 6.10
C LYS A 215 8.87 -40.42 5.45
N GLN A 216 8.61 -39.80 4.30
CA GLN A 216 9.59 -38.96 3.59
C GLN A 216 9.51 -37.48 3.97
N LEU A 217 8.47 -37.05 4.70
CA LEU A 217 8.30 -35.64 5.07
C LEU A 217 9.48 -35.13 5.90
N GLY A 218 10.00 -35.93 6.84
CA GLY A 218 11.14 -35.57 7.65
C GLY A 218 12.41 -35.32 6.82
N SER A 219 12.72 -36.20 5.87
CA SER A 219 13.89 -36.04 4.98
C SER A 219 13.72 -34.90 3.98
N LEU A 220 12.50 -34.62 3.52
CA LEU A 220 12.22 -33.54 2.59
C LEU A 220 12.24 -32.17 3.28
N LEU A 221 11.48 -32.04 4.36
CA LEU A 221 11.18 -30.75 4.99
C LEU A 221 12.07 -30.41 6.19
N GLY A 222 12.79 -31.39 6.74
CA GLY A 222 13.47 -31.28 8.03
C GLY A 222 12.55 -31.61 9.21
N THR A 223 13.13 -32.15 10.28
CA THR A 223 12.39 -32.59 11.48
C THR A 223 11.70 -31.44 12.20
N ASP A 224 12.34 -30.27 12.32
CA ASP A 224 11.78 -29.11 13.03
C ASP A 224 10.44 -28.65 12.46
N ARG A 225 10.32 -28.70 11.13
CA ARG A 225 9.13 -28.26 10.41
C ARG A 225 7.98 -29.25 10.61
N LEU A 226 8.30 -30.54 10.57
CA LEU A 226 7.36 -31.61 10.88
C LEU A 226 6.90 -31.52 12.33
N ASP A 227 7.81 -31.29 13.28
CA ASP A 227 7.50 -31.14 14.70
C ASP A 227 6.62 -29.92 14.99
N LYS A 228 6.84 -28.81 14.27
CA LYS A 228 5.97 -27.63 14.35
C LYS A 228 4.55 -27.95 13.87
N TRP A 229 4.40 -28.69 12.78
CA TRP A 229 3.10 -29.15 12.30
C TRP A 229 2.45 -30.15 13.30
N CYS A 230 3.19 -31.13 13.81
CA CYS A 230 2.68 -32.04 14.85
C CYS A 230 2.18 -31.29 16.08
N ARG A 231 2.90 -30.23 16.51
CA ARG A 231 2.47 -29.36 17.61
C ARG A 231 1.17 -28.60 17.30
N SER A 232 0.94 -28.17 16.05
CA SER A 232 -0.33 -27.54 15.68
C SER A 232 -1.52 -28.51 15.69
N LEU A 233 -1.28 -29.83 15.65
CA LEU A 233 -2.34 -30.84 15.79
C LEU A 233 -2.72 -31.12 17.25
N ARG A 234 -1.85 -30.81 18.22
CA ARG A 234 -2.07 -31.14 19.64
C ARG A 234 -3.40 -30.61 20.20
N PRO A 235 -3.81 -29.35 19.96
CA PRO A 235 -5.09 -28.88 20.46
C PRO A 235 -6.27 -29.75 20.03
N LEU A 236 -6.24 -30.27 18.80
CA LEU A 236 -7.27 -31.19 18.29
C LEU A 236 -7.18 -32.57 18.94
N ALA A 237 -5.97 -33.10 19.10
CA ALA A 237 -5.72 -34.41 19.73
C ALA A 237 -6.07 -34.43 21.23
N ASP A 238 -5.74 -33.35 21.94
CA ASP A 238 -5.88 -33.26 23.40
C ASP A 238 -7.34 -32.96 23.81
N THR A 239 -8.07 -32.17 23.02
CA THR A 239 -9.46 -31.77 23.35
C THR A 239 -10.52 -32.68 22.73
N GLY A 240 -10.21 -33.31 21.59
CA GLY A 240 -11.21 -34.04 20.79
C GLY A 240 -12.37 -33.18 20.28
N ASP A 241 -12.29 -31.85 20.41
CA ASP A 241 -13.37 -30.93 20.06
C ASP A 241 -13.40 -30.66 18.56
N LEU A 242 -14.05 -31.58 17.84
CA LEU A 242 -14.32 -31.45 16.40
C LEU A 242 -15.36 -30.37 16.08
N GLN A 243 -15.99 -29.73 17.07
CA GLN A 243 -16.92 -28.63 16.81
C GLN A 243 -16.21 -27.28 16.74
N ASN A 244 -14.96 -27.19 17.19
CA ASN A 244 -14.17 -25.98 17.07
C ASN A 244 -13.63 -25.79 15.64
N LEU A 245 -14.46 -25.20 14.78
CA LEU A 245 -14.14 -24.93 13.37
C LEU A 245 -12.81 -24.17 13.21
N SER A 246 -12.46 -23.25 14.11
CA SER A 246 -11.21 -22.48 14.02
C SER A 246 -9.96 -23.36 14.17
N VAL A 247 -10.02 -24.39 15.04
CA VAL A 247 -8.93 -25.36 15.21
C VAL A 247 -8.83 -26.26 13.99
N LEU A 248 -9.96 -26.76 13.48
CA LEU A 248 -10.00 -27.59 12.27
C LEU A 248 -9.46 -26.86 11.04
N GLU A 249 -9.85 -25.60 10.83
CA GLU A 249 -9.31 -24.76 9.75
C GLU A 249 -7.80 -24.60 9.87
N SER A 250 -7.29 -24.29 11.08
CA SER A 250 -5.84 -24.16 11.33
C SER A 250 -5.08 -25.46 11.01
N VAL A 251 -5.62 -26.61 11.43
CA VAL A 251 -5.07 -27.94 11.14
C VAL A 251 -5.11 -28.23 9.64
N TYR A 252 -6.22 -27.94 8.96
CA TYR A 252 -6.36 -28.13 7.52
C TYR A 252 -5.33 -27.29 6.76
N TYR A 253 -5.26 -25.98 7.01
CA TYR A 253 -4.34 -25.08 6.31
C TYR A 253 -2.87 -25.42 6.57
N SER A 254 -2.52 -25.76 7.83
CA SER A 254 -1.15 -26.17 8.16
C SER A 254 -0.75 -27.50 7.48
N THR A 255 -1.67 -28.46 7.40
CA THR A 255 -1.45 -29.75 6.72
C THR A 255 -1.38 -29.59 5.20
N ALA A 256 -2.30 -28.82 4.61
CA ALA A 256 -2.28 -28.52 3.17
C ALA A 256 -0.97 -27.83 2.76
N ARG A 257 -0.51 -26.86 3.58
CA ARG A 257 0.78 -26.20 3.38
C ARG A 257 1.95 -27.17 3.47
N LEU A 258 1.97 -28.05 4.48
CA LEU A 258 3.03 -29.04 4.63
C LEU A 258 3.11 -29.98 3.41
N LEU A 259 1.97 -30.48 2.94
CA LEU A 259 1.89 -31.36 1.77
C LEU A 259 2.34 -30.66 0.48
N ARG A 260 1.90 -29.41 0.26
CA ARG A 260 2.33 -28.61 -0.90
C ARG A 260 3.84 -28.42 -0.89
N ASP A 261 4.39 -27.98 0.24
CA ASP A 261 5.83 -27.74 0.37
C ASP A 261 6.64 -29.05 0.20
N ALA A 262 6.09 -30.18 0.66
CA ALA A 262 6.72 -31.48 0.48
C ALA A 262 6.72 -31.93 -0.99
N ARG A 263 5.59 -31.75 -1.68
CA ARG A 263 5.46 -32.04 -3.12
C ARG A 263 6.41 -31.20 -3.94
N GLU A 264 6.51 -29.91 -3.63
CA GLU A 264 7.42 -28.98 -4.29
C GLU A 264 8.88 -29.36 -4.07
N LYS A 265 9.28 -29.75 -2.84
CA LYS A 265 10.64 -30.23 -2.62
C LYS A 265 10.92 -31.57 -3.30
N ASN A 266 9.95 -32.47 -3.29
CA ASN A 266 10.07 -33.79 -3.90
C ASN A 266 10.20 -33.69 -5.43
N SER A 267 9.38 -32.85 -6.08
CA SER A 267 9.45 -32.62 -7.52
C SER A 267 10.78 -31.99 -7.97
N ARG A 268 11.48 -31.33 -7.04
CA ARG A 268 12.80 -30.71 -7.26
C ARG A 268 13.97 -31.63 -6.94
N GLN A 269 13.77 -32.82 -6.38
CA GLN A 269 14.87 -33.73 -6.11
C GLN A 269 15.57 -34.15 -7.40
N GLY A 270 16.88 -33.96 -7.47
CA GLY A 270 17.69 -34.26 -8.65
C GLY A 270 17.69 -33.17 -9.73
N LEU A 271 16.85 -32.14 -9.60
CA LEU A 271 16.90 -30.98 -10.49
C LEU A 271 17.89 -29.94 -9.93
N GLN A 272 18.86 -29.55 -10.76
CA GLN A 272 19.75 -28.44 -10.41
C GLN A 272 18.96 -27.14 -10.55
N ALA A 273 18.67 -26.48 -9.42
CA ALA A 273 18.06 -25.17 -9.44
C ALA A 273 19.00 -24.16 -10.13
N PRO A 274 18.46 -23.13 -10.82
CA PRO A 274 19.26 -22.03 -11.34
C PRO A 274 20.11 -21.43 -10.22
N SER A 275 21.37 -21.10 -10.52
CA SER A 275 22.31 -20.53 -9.55
C SER A 275 21.84 -19.20 -8.95
N GLN A 276 20.97 -18.49 -9.66
CA GLN A 276 20.38 -17.23 -9.25
C GLN A 276 18.85 -17.35 -9.22
N SER A 277 18.21 -16.85 -8.16
CA SER A 277 16.76 -16.74 -8.09
C SER A 277 16.27 -15.53 -8.89
N ILE A 278 15.26 -15.74 -9.75
CA ILE A 278 14.73 -14.70 -10.62
C ILE A 278 13.90 -13.64 -9.87
N GLY A 279 13.22 -14.02 -8.79
CA GLY A 279 12.38 -13.11 -8.00
C GLY A 279 13.18 -11.94 -7.40
N PRO A 280 14.18 -12.22 -6.54
CA PRO A 280 15.03 -11.16 -5.98
C PRO A 280 15.78 -10.33 -7.02
N ALA A 281 16.20 -10.95 -8.14
CA ALA A 281 16.83 -10.23 -9.25
C ALA A 281 15.86 -9.24 -9.91
N PHE A 282 14.61 -9.66 -10.10
CA PHE A 282 13.54 -8.83 -10.63
C PHE A 282 13.16 -7.69 -9.70
N GLU A 283 12.91 -7.98 -8.42
CA GLU A 283 12.63 -6.97 -7.39
C GLU A 283 13.73 -5.90 -7.36
N THR A 284 15.00 -6.32 -7.35
CA THR A 284 16.14 -5.39 -7.37
C THR A 284 16.14 -4.52 -8.61
N ALA A 285 15.86 -5.07 -9.80
CA ALA A 285 15.82 -4.30 -11.03
C ALA A 285 14.64 -3.30 -11.07
N VAL A 286 13.47 -3.68 -10.52
CA VAL A 286 12.33 -2.77 -10.32
C VAL A 286 12.72 -1.64 -9.38
N GLN A 287 13.32 -1.94 -8.23
CA GLN A 287 13.79 -0.94 -7.26
C GLN A 287 14.75 0.07 -7.90
N ARG A 288 15.72 -0.39 -8.71
CA ARG A 288 16.65 0.50 -9.44
C ARG A 288 15.90 1.43 -10.39
N ARG A 289 15.04 0.88 -11.25
CA ARG A 289 14.37 1.67 -12.29
C ARG A 289 13.31 2.62 -11.72
N VAL A 290 12.57 2.22 -10.69
CA VAL A 290 11.63 3.13 -9.99
C VAL A 290 12.38 4.31 -9.39
N ARG A 291 13.54 4.07 -8.79
CA ARG A 291 14.38 5.16 -8.29
C ARG A 291 14.86 6.08 -9.42
N GLN A 292 15.44 5.52 -10.49
CA GLN A 292 15.90 6.30 -11.64
C GLN A 292 14.75 7.15 -12.22
N TRP A 293 13.57 6.55 -12.38
CA TRP A 293 12.34 7.22 -12.82
C TRP A 293 11.91 8.39 -11.93
N ALA A 294 12.13 8.29 -10.62
CA ALA A 294 11.87 9.37 -9.67
C ALA A 294 12.96 10.46 -9.69
N ASP A 295 14.21 10.10 -9.96
CA ASP A 295 15.34 11.04 -10.05
C ASP A 295 15.34 11.83 -11.38
N LEU A 296 14.80 11.26 -12.46
CA LEU A 296 14.82 11.89 -13.80
C LEU A 296 13.97 13.16 -13.92
N ARG A 297 12.91 13.30 -13.12
CA ARG A 297 12.05 14.48 -13.16
C ARG A 297 11.44 14.78 -11.80
N LEU A 298 11.23 16.06 -11.51
CA LEU A 298 10.51 16.46 -10.31
C LEU A 298 9.08 15.89 -10.34
N ARG A 299 8.72 15.13 -9.32
CA ARG A 299 7.37 14.58 -9.14
C ARG A 299 6.71 15.24 -7.94
N PRO A 300 5.99 16.36 -8.14
CA PRO A 300 5.48 17.16 -7.02
C PRO A 300 4.42 16.41 -6.20
N TYR A 301 3.84 15.33 -6.70
CA TYR A 301 2.89 14.49 -5.97
C TYR A 301 3.54 13.36 -5.15
N LEU A 302 4.84 13.09 -5.33
CA LEU A 302 5.55 12.01 -4.66
C LEU A 302 6.28 12.53 -3.41
N THR A 303 6.19 11.78 -2.31
CA THR A 303 6.90 12.08 -1.05
C THR A 303 8.11 11.17 -0.87
N SER A 304 7.92 9.86 -1.06
CA SER A 304 8.98 8.88 -0.88
C SER A 304 8.73 7.60 -1.66
N ILE A 305 9.80 6.82 -1.83
CA ILE A 305 9.74 5.45 -2.34
C ILE A 305 10.46 4.56 -1.35
N TRP A 306 9.85 3.43 -1.02
CA TRP A 306 10.40 2.43 -0.12
C TRP A 306 10.46 1.06 -0.81
N ALA A 307 11.34 0.19 -0.32
CA ALA A 307 11.49 -1.18 -0.79
C ALA A 307 11.67 -2.18 0.35
N ASN A 308 11.30 -3.43 0.08
CA ASN A 308 11.41 -4.57 0.99
C ASN A 308 10.79 -4.29 2.37
N VAL A 309 9.59 -3.67 2.39
CA VAL A 309 8.94 -3.26 3.63
C VAL A 309 8.11 -4.41 4.17
N LYS A 310 8.40 -4.85 5.39
CA LYS A 310 7.56 -5.76 6.16
C LYS A 310 6.83 -4.97 7.22
N VAL A 311 5.54 -5.20 7.37
CA VAL A 311 4.66 -4.44 8.26
C VAL A 311 4.07 -5.37 9.31
N ALA A 312 4.03 -4.92 10.55
CA ALA A 312 3.34 -5.58 11.65
C ALA A 312 2.35 -4.61 12.31
N THR A 313 1.31 -5.14 12.95
CA THR A 313 0.43 -4.32 13.81
C THR A 313 1.20 -3.90 15.05
N SER A 314 1.02 -2.65 15.51
CA SER A 314 1.71 -2.14 16.70
C SER A 314 1.35 -2.90 17.99
N THR A 315 0.23 -3.60 18.02
CA THR A 315 -0.22 -4.44 19.15
C THR A 315 0.33 -5.86 19.12
N LYS A 316 0.83 -6.33 17.98
CA LYS A 316 1.45 -7.66 17.78
C LYS A 316 2.67 -7.52 16.87
N PRO A 317 3.75 -6.86 17.35
CA PRO A 317 4.92 -6.53 16.52
C PRO A 317 5.66 -7.75 15.96
N GLU A 318 5.48 -8.92 16.58
CA GLU A 318 6.05 -10.20 16.16
C GLU A 318 5.30 -10.87 15.01
N VAL A 319 4.05 -10.46 14.75
CA VAL A 319 3.21 -11.02 13.68
C VAL A 319 3.32 -10.15 12.45
N LEU A 320 3.89 -10.72 11.40
CA LEU A 320 3.92 -10.12 10.08
C LEU A 320 2.50 -9.98 9.52
N ALA A 321 2.08 -8.75 9.26
CA ALA A 321 0.77 -8.42 8.68
C ALA A 321 0.82 -8.31 7.15
N ALA A 322 1.90 -7.75 6.60
CA ALA A 322 2.08 -7.60 5.16
C ALA A 322 3.57 -7.50 4.77
N GLU A 323 3.88 -7.86 3.53
CA GLU A 323 5.16 -7.60 2.87
C GLU A 323 4.90 -6.77 1.62
N MET A 324 5.74 -5.79 1.35
CA MET A 324 5.60 -4.86 0.23
C MET A 324 6.95 -4.70 -0.48
N ASP A 325 7.01 -5.09 -1.75
CA ASP A 325 8.27 -5.10 -2.51
C ASP A 325 8.75 -3.68 -2.81
N VAL A 326 7.88 -2.85 -3.38
CA VAL A 326 8.10 -1.41 -3.58
C VAL A 326 6.85 -0.63 -3.20
N VAL A 327 7.01 0.46 -2.45
CA VAL A 327 5.91 1.34 -2.02
C VAL A 327 6.20 2.77 -2.47
N LEU A 328 5.31 3.35 -3.27
CA LEU A 328 5.30 4.77 -3.60
C LEU A 328 4.37 5.49 -2.61
N VAL A 329 4.86 6.53 -1.97
CA VAL A 329 4.11 7.35 -1.02
C VAL A 329 3.80 8.69 -1.66
N LEU A 330 2.52 9.02 -1.83
CA LEU A 330 2.08 10.30 -2.38
C LEU A 330 1.91 11.37 -1.28
N ARG A 331 1.97 12.65 -1.66
CA ARG A 331 1.89 13.79 -0.73
C ARG A 331 0.57 13.88 0.02
N ASN A 332 -0.51 13.37 -0.54
CA ASN A 332 -1.81 13.27 0.13
C ASN A 332 -1.95 11.99 0.98
N GLY A 333 -0.86 11.27 1.25
CA GLY A 333 -0.84 10.09 2.13
C GLY A 333 -1.36 8.80 1.48
N ILE A 334 -1.58 8.79 0.16
CA ILE A 334 -1.97 7.59 -0.58
C ILE A 334 -0.73 6.71 -0.85
N LEU A 335 -0.89 5.40 -0.66
CA LEU A 335 0.15 4.41 -0.92
C LEU A 335 -0.11 3.63 -2.21
N PHE A 336 0.92 3.44 -3.01
CA PHE A 336 0.94 2.50 -4.13
C PHE A 336 1.94 1.39 -3.83
N HIS A 337 1.46 0.18 -3.61
CA HIS A 337 2.30 -1.01 -3.50
C HIS A 337 2.47 -1.64 -4.88
N VAL A 338 3.70 -1.63 -5.38
CA VAL A 338 4.11 -2.31 -6.60
C VAL A 338 4.61 -3.70 -6.21
N GLU A 339 3.75 -4.70 -6.41
CA GLU A 339 4.01 -6.11 -6.14
C GLU A 339 4.72 -6.74 -7.35
N CYS A 340 5.93 -7.27 -7.15
CA CYS A 340 6.77 -7.84 -8.18
C CYS A 340 6.50 -9.34 -8.32
N LYS A 341 5.98 -9.77 -9.46
CA LYS A 341 5.80 -11.20 -9.76
C LYS A 341 6.57 -11.60 -11.02
N THR A 342 7.27 -12.72 -10.96
CA THR A 342 7.90 -13.38 -12.11
C THR A 342 7.10 -14.60 -12.58
N SER A 343 6.12 -15.05 -11.78
CA SER A 343 5.13 -16.07 -12.09
C SER A 343 3.97 -15.94 -11.11
N LEU A 344 2.80 -16.48 -11.44
CA LEU A 344 1.77 -16.76 -10.45
C LEU A 344 1.78 -18.26 -10.20
N GLY A 345 1.93 -18.65 -8.94
CA GLY A 345 1.55 -19.98 -8.51
C GLY A 345 0.06 -20.25 -8.80
N SER A 346 -0.37 -21.50 -8.65
CA SER A 346 -1.75 -21.93 -8.89
C SER A 346 -2.81 -21.09 -8.15
N ASP A 347 -2.49 -20.50 -6.99
CA ASP A 347 -3.39 -19.69 -6.16
C ASP A 347 -3.22 -18.16 -6.36
N GLY A 348 -2.49 -17.74 -7.40
CA GLY A 348 -1.92 -16.39 -7.50
C GLY A 348 -2.91 -15.22 -7.33
N LEU A 349 -4.13 -15.31 -7.87
CA LEU A 349 -5.12 -14.22 -7.76
C LEU A 349 -5.72 -14.09 -6.36
N LYS A 350 -6.01 -15.21 -5.68
CA LYS A 350 -6.56 -15.19 -4.32
C LYS A 350 -5.56 -14.59 -3.32
N ASP A 351 -4.27 -14.87 -3.52
CA ASP A 351 -3.19 -14.28 -2.71
C ASP A 351 -3.13 -12.75 -2.89
N LEU A 352 -3.34 -12.25 -4.11
CA LEU A 352 -3.34 -10.82 -4.41
C LEU A 352 -4.49 -10.08 -3.70
N ASP A 353 -5.71 -10.64 -3.68
CA ASP A 353 -6.85 -10.01 -2.96
C ASP A 353 -6.60 -9.91 -1.45
N ALA A 354 -6.06 -10.98 -0.85
CA ALA A 354 -5.71 -10.98 0.57
C ALA A 354 -4.62 -9.94 0.89
N ARG A 355 -3.61 -9.82 0.03
CA ARG A 355 -2.57 -8.79 0.14
C ARG A 355 -3.14 -7.37 0.03
N LEU A 356 -4.04 -7.12 -0.93
CA LEU A 356 -4.69 -5.82 -1.09
C LEU A 356 -5.49 -5.43 0.17
N LEU A 357 -6.25 -6.36 0.75
CA LEU A 357 -7.00 -6.10 1.98
C LEU A 357 -6.05 -5.77 3.15
N ASN A 358 -4.94 -6.49 3.28
CA ASN A 358 -3.95 -6.21 4.31
C ASN A 358 -3.25 -4.85 4.09
N LEU A 359 -2.95 -4.50 2.84
CA LEU A 359 -2.41 -3.20 2.47
C LEU A 359 -3.39 -2.06 2.81
N GLN A 360 -4.67 -2.20 2.48
CA GLN A 360 -5.69 -1.19 2.77
C GLN A 360 -5.92 -1.00 4.28
N ARG A 361 -5.76 -2.07 5.06
CA ARG A 361 -5.78 -2.00 6.52
C ARG A 361 -4.53 -1.33 7.08
N ALA A 362 -3.36 -1.60 6.51
CA ALA A 362 -2.07 -1.07 6.98
C ALA A 362 -1.82 0.40 6.60
N GLY A 363 -2.21 0.80 5.39
CA GLY A 363 -2.01 2.15 4.86
C GLY A 363 -3.24 3.02 5.04
N SER A 364 -4.17 2.92 4.08
CA SER A 364 -5.47 3.57 4.12
C SER A 364 -6.43 2.84 3.16
N ARG A 365 -7.73 3.11 3.23
CA ARG A 365 -8.70 2.60 2.24
C ARG A 365 -8.38 3.02 0.80
N LEU A 366 -7.59 4.09 0.63
CA LEU A 366 -7.19 4.61 -0.68
C LEU A 366 -5.89 3.97 -1.19
N ALA A 367 -5.22 3.15 -0.37
CA ALA A 367 -4.03 2.43 -0.81
C ALA A 367 -4.37 1.50 -1.98
N GLN A 368 -3.48 1.47 -2.97
CA GLN A 368 -3.64 0.70 -4.19
C GLN A 368 -2.50 -0.29 -4.34
N MET A 369 -2.84 -1.48 -4.80
CA MET A 369 -1.87 -2.48 -5.23
C MET A 369 -1.79 -2.46 -6.75
N VAL A 370 -0.57 -2.60 -7.26
CA VAL A 370 -0.24 -2.66 -8.67
C VAL A 370 0.68 -3.85 -8.87
N VAL A 371 0.37 -4.73 -9.82
CA VAL A 371 1.24 -5.87 -10.12
C VAL A 371 2.23 -5.46 -11.21
N CYS A 372 3.50 -5.67 -10.93
CA CYS A 372 4.61 -5.49 -11.86
C CYS A 372 5.08 -6.85 -12.38
N LEU A 373 5.10 -7.04 -13.70
CA LEU A 373 5.61 -8.27 -14.33
C LEU A 373 6.72 -7.95 -15.33
N PRO A 374 7.72 -8.83 -15.48
CA PRO A 374 8.65 -8.73 -16.60
C PRO A 374 7.88 -8.98 -17.91
N LEU A 375 7.91 -8.03 -18.84
CA LEU A 375 7.30 -8.17 -20.16
C LEU A 375 8.26 -7.68 -21.24
N TYR A 376 9.10 -8.60 -21.69
CA TYR A 376 10.23 -8.34 -22.59
C TYR A 376 9.88 -8.67 -24.04
N THR A 377 9.31 -7.69 -24.76
CA THR A 377 8.65 -7.89 -26.06
C THR A 377 9.53 -8.51 -27.15
N GLN A 378 10.84 -8.28 -27.10
CA GLN A 378 11.80 -8.91 -28.02
C GLN A 378 11.93 -10.44 -27.87
N PHE A 379 11.39 -11.02 -26.79
CA PHE A 379 11.36 -12.46 -26.55
C PHE A 379 9.96 -13.06 -26.73
N GLN A 380 9.08 -12.38 -27.46
CA GLN A 380 7.67 -12.77 -27.67
C GLN A 380 7.47 -14.20 -28.21
N CYS A 381 8.48 -14.76 -28.87
CA CYS A 381 8.44 -16.11 -29.45
C CYS A 381 8.91 -17.22 -28.49
N THR A 382 9.23 -16.90 -27.23
CA THR A 382 9.69 -17.87 -26.23
C THR A 382 8.53 -18.36 -25.36
N ASP A 383 8.56 -19.63 -24.95
CA ASP A 383 7.47 -20.24 -24.16
C ASP A 383 7.24 -19.51 -22.83
N TRP A 384 8.31 -19.14 -22.14
CA TRP A 384 8.23 -18.39 -20.89
C TRP A 384 7.60 -17.00 -21.05
N PHE A 385 7.78 -16.35 -22.22
CA PHE A 385 7.11 -15.09 -22.49
C PHE A 385 5.61 -15.30 -22.69
N VAL A 386 5.21 -16.36 -23.39
CA VAL A 386 3.78 -16.70 -23.59
C VAL A 386 3.10 -16.90 -22.25
N GLU A 387 3.73 -17.62 -21.31
CA GLU A 387 3.22 -17.78 -19.94
C GLU A 387 3.06 -16.44 -19.19
N LEU A 388 4.05 -15.56 -19.28
CA LEU A 388 3.99 -14.21 -18.70
C LEU A 388 2.89 -13.35 -19.34
N HIS A 389 2.67 -13.51 -20.64
CA HIS A 389 1.59 -12.82 -21.35
C HIS A 389 0.21 -13.31 -20.89
N GLN A 390 0.02 -14.62 -20.76
CA GLN A 390 -1.23 -15.18 -20.22
C GLN A 390 -1.45 -14.75 -18.77
N LEU A 391 -0.36 -14.63 -18.01
CA LEU A 391 -0.40 -14.06 -16.68
C LEU A 391 -0.87 -12.59 -16.69
N ARG A 392 -0.30 -11.74 -17.54
CA ARG A 392 -0.76 -10.35 -17.72
C ARG A 392 -2.28 -10.30 -17.99
N LYS A 393 -2.78 -11.12 -18.93
CA LYS A 393 -4.22 -11.18 -19.26
C LYS A 393 -5.08 -11.52 -18.05
N ARG A 394 -4.65 -12.49 -17.22
CA ARG A 394 -5.38 -12.86 -15.99
C ARG A 394 -5.47 -11.70 -15.01
N ILE A 395 -4.39 -10.94 -14.83
CA ILE A 395 -4.37 -9.75 -13.95
C ILE A 395 -5.29 -8.66 -14.49
N GLU A 396 -5.20 -8.36 -15.80
CA GLU A 396 -6.05 -7.36 -16.46
C GLU A 396 -7.54 -7.75 -16.38
N ASN A 397 -7.87 -9.02 -16.58
CA ASN A 397 -9.24 -9.56 -16.46
C ASN A 397 -9.76 -9.48 -15.02
N ALA A 398 -8.89 -9.62 -14.03
CA ALA A 398 -9.22 -9.45 -12.62
C ALA A 398 -9.37 -7.96 -12.21
N GLN A 399 -9.24 -7.02 -13.15
CA GLN A 399 -9.27 -5.58 -12.91
C GLN A 399 -8.20 -5.07 -11.93
N VAL A 400 -7.13 -5.86 -11.76
CA VAL A 400 -5.97 -5.45 -10.97
C VAL A 400 -5.09 -4.55 -11.81
N ARG A 401 -4.62 -3.44 -11.22
CA ARG A 401 -3.72 -2.50 -11.92
C ARG A 401 -2.41 -3.21 -12.27
N PHE A 402 -1.93 -2.97 -13.48
CA PHE A 402 -0.74 -3.62 -14.03
C PHE A 402 0.28 -2.60 -14.52
N VAL A 403 1.56 -2.86 -14.27
CA VAL A 403 2.70 -2.12 -14.83
C VAL A 403 3.69 -3.12 -15.44
N PRO A 404 3.97 -3.07 -16.75
CA PRO A 404 4.99 -3.93 -17.36
C PRO A 404 6.39 -3.42 -16.99
N PHE A 405 7.24 -4.31 -16.52
CA PHE A 405 8.67 -4.08 -16.45
C PHE A 405 9.33 -4.50 -17.76
N THR A 406 9.81 -3.51 -18.51
CA THR A 406 10.35 -3.69 -19.86
C THR A 406 11.87 -3.75 -19.84
N LEU A 407 12.52 -4.09 -20.95
CA LEU A 407 13.92 -3.71 -21.17
C LEU A 407 14.01 -2.25 -21.64
N PRO A 408 15.15 -1.55 -21.43
CA PRO A 408 15.39 -0.26 -22.03
C PRO A 408 15.27 -0.33 -23.56
N ASN A 409 14.59 0.65 -24.17
CA ASN A 409 14.43 0.77 -25.63
C ASN A 409 13.78 -0.43 -26.35
N GLN A 410 13.12 -1.34 -25.63
CA GLN A 410 12.44 -2.46 -26.28
C GLN A 410 11.26 -1.98 -27.17
N PRO A 411 10.84 -2.76 -28.18
CA PRO A 411 9.65 -2.45 -28.98
C PRO A 411 8.39 -2.26 -28.13
N THR A 412 7.59 -1.24 -28.45
CA THR A 412 6.33 -0.92 -27.75
C THR A 412 5.13 -1.73 -28.24
N HIS A 413 5.31 -2.51 -29.30
CA HIS A 413 4.31 -3.39 -29.87
C HIS A 413 4.87 -4.78 -30.01
N TYR A 414 4.03 -5.79 -29.80
CA TYR A 414 4.39 -7.19 -29.90
C TYR A 414 3.14 -8.00 -30.25
N SER A 415 3.33 -9.21 -30.74
CA SER A 415 2.25 -10.12 -31.10
C SER A 415 2.48 -11.49 -30.48
N VAL A 416 1.41 -12.07 -29.92
CA VAL A 416 1.44 -13.40 -29.33
C VAL A 416 0.46 -14.29 -30.06
N LYS A 417 0.86 -15.56 -30.23
CA LYS A 417 -0.03 -16.59 -30.75
C LYS A 417 -0.96 -17.06 -29.63
N GLU A 418 -2.25 -16.93 -29.86
CA GLU A 418 -3.31 -17.33 -28.94
C GLU A 418 -3.58 -18.84 -29.03
N ASP A 419 -4.36 -19.35 -28.07
CA ASP A 419 -4.74 -20.77 -28.01
C ASP A 419 -5.54 -21.23 -29.25
N ASP A 420 -6.27 -20.32 -29.91
CA ASP A 420 -6.99 -20.58 -31.16
C ASP A 420 -6.09 -20.50 -32.41
N GLY A 421 -4.79 -20.25 -32.22
CA GLY A 421 -3.80 -20.11 -33.27
C GLY A 421 -3.76 -18.74 -33.95
N SER A 422 -4.64 -17.81 -33.58
CA SER A 422 -4.61 -16.43 -34.07
C SER A 422 -3.43 -15.64 -33.48
N THR A 423 -3.03 -14.58 -34.16
CA THR A 423 -1.95 -13.68 -33.71
C THR A 423 -2.55 -12.32 -33.39
N THR A 424 -2.58 -11.95 -32.11
CA THR A 424 -3.16 -10.69 -31.66
C THR A 424 -2.06 -9.65 -31.43
N PRO A 425 -2.18 -8.42 -32.00
CA PRO A 425 -1.24 -7.35 -31.70
C PRO A 425 -1.55 -6.73 -30.32
N HIS A 426 -0.50 -6.43 -29.56
CA HIS A 426 -0.58 -5.82 -28.23
C HIS A 426 0.37 -4.63 -28.11
N GLN A 427 -0.04 -3.64 -27.31
CA GLN A 427 0.81 -2.54 -26.89
C GLN A 427 1.43 -2.83 -25.51
N CYS A 428 2.70 -2.49 -25.36
CA CYS A 428 3.46 -2.49 -24.11
C CYS A 428 4.16 -1.15 -23.98
N LEU A 429 3.67 -0.28 -23.10
CA LEU A 429 4.39 0.94 -22.74
C LEU A 429 5.72 0.58 -22.06
N SER A 430 6.67 1.52 -22.06
CA SER A 430 7.87 1.37 -21.23
C SER A 430 7.48 1.30 -19.75
N PHE A 431 8.37 0.78 -18.91
CA PHE A 431 8.17 0.76 -17.47
C PHE A 431 7.90 2.16 -16.90
N GLU A 432 8.69 3.15 -17.31
CA GLU A 432 8.58 4.54 -16.87
C GLU A 432 7.28 5.20 -17.34
N ASP A 433 6.91 5.02 -18.61
CA ASP A 433 5.66 5.58 -19.14
C ASP A 433 4.43 4.93 -18.47
N SER A 434 4.54 3.66 -18.10
CA SER A 434 3.49 2.96 -17.36
C SER A 434 3.33 3.50 -15.94
N LEU A 435 4.43 3.79 -15.24
CA LEU A 435 4.41 4.45 -13.94
C LEU A 435 3.87 5.89 -14.04
N ASP A 436 4.20 6.61 -15.11
CA ASP A 436 3.66 7.94 -15.38
C ASP A 436 2.15 7.90 -15.59
N LYS A 437 1.67 6.98 -16.44
CA LYS A 437 0.25 6.76 -16.69
C LYS A 437 -0.49 6.34 -15.41
N LEU A 438 0.13 5.51 -14.57
CA LEU A 438 -0.44 5.08 -13.29
C LEU A 438 -0.75 6.25 -12.35
N LEU A 439 0.13 7.27 -12.35
CA LEU A 439 0.08 8.39 -11.42
C LEU A 439 -0.43 9.69 -12.05
N GLN A 440 -0.76 9.68 -13.35
CA GLN A 440 -1.17 10.89 -14.09
C GLN A 440 -2.38 11.61 -13.46
N ASP A 441 -3.30 10.87 -12.85
CA ASP A 441 -4.52 11.42 -12.24
C ASP A 441 -4.23 12.14 -10.91
N TYR A 442 -3.04 11.93 -10.33
CA TYR A 442 -2.59 12.57 -9.10
C TYR A 442 -1.79 13.84 -9.38
N GLU A 443 -1.34 14.03 -10.62
CA GLU A 443 -0.62 15.21 -11.03
C GLU A 443 -1.57 16.40 -11.16
N TYR A 444 -1.32 17.44 -10.37
CA TYR A 444 -2.03 18.70 -10.54
C TYR A 444 -1.60 19.35 -11.86
N LYS A 445 -2.51 19.37 -12.81
CA LYS A 445 -2.40 20.18 -14.02
C LYS A 445 -3.14 21.47 -13.72
N PRO A 446 -2.44 22.62 -13.55
CA PRO A 446 -3.11 23.90 -13.46
C PRO A 446 -4.10 23.96 -14.62
N GLN A 447 -5.38 24.23 -14.35
CA GLN A 447 -6.31 24.47 -15.43
C GLN A 447 -5.73 25.66 -16.20
N ALA A 448 -5.09 25.38 -17.35
CA ALA A 448 -4.60 26.42 -18.23
C ALA A 448 -5.81 27.30 -18.46
N ALA A 449 -5.75 28.53 -17.92
CA ALA A 449 -6.88 29.43 -17.73
C ALA A 449 -7.88 29.18 -18.85
N ARG A 450 -8.98 28.47 -18.54
CA ARG A 450 -10.08 28.29 -19.48
C ARG A 450 -10.59 29.71 -19.67
N ARG A 451 -9.98 30.40 -20.64
CA ARG A 451 -10.38 31.72 -21.12
C ARG A 451 -11.78 31.50 -21.67
N SER A 452 -12.75 31.69 -20.79
CA SER A 452 -14.12 32.04 -21.14
C SER A 452 -14.11 33.36 -21.88
#